data_AF-A0A921K941-F1
#
_entry.id   AF-A0A921K941-F1
#
_cell.length_a   1.000
_cell.length_b   1.000
_cell.length_c   1.000
_cell.angle_alpha   90.00
_cell.angle_beta   90.00
_cell.angle_gamma   90.00
#
_symmetry.space_group_name_H-M   'P 1'
#
loop_
_entity.id
_entity.type
_entity.pdbx_description
1 polymer ?
#
loop_
_entity_poly.entity_id
_entity_poly.type
_entity_poly.pdbx_seq_one_letter_code
_entity_poly.pdbx_strand_id
1 'polypeptide(L)'
;MSSPDTLATAVKPVARRFRITALLTAALFVLAACGAEVRSELEFADDESGTRTLVATIAEDDLEYLEGGIDAAESALEAHLPEQLSFAGITEASDEDEDAADSSDGYLATFELEFSDRADYAAKAQALIDLAVEKEEAVRDSSQGEVQQKTVEVVFEQSAGPLLDGVILDENFTGADLLDWASYALVEEGVVAEEESDSVIGSTGTESRVVIGGEEYESSEPFSVSEGTDHRFSNVSVTITDSGTVVELAAAFNSGDHDTGFELGQQYLEDTGIGELESTDDGYWTVTLDDSASLQEQLSGLLGMDELEIQVEETANVENGTLLTTLTGTGFSCAAACRDTPSIGVSWGSESITPIEEEAEGDTFHISYERGVRVEQVDVETTIGMSGNIGQTYRFAVDSGQVEAFGDDLESVFAPPEGTGSIETETTDGSTVFVTTLDAVEPAELNATLEEFLPGSSISVSGFEGIWPEYRVNVNSYGVQALGATPAQNVNLPIMHSANQDASNGLGDDLAAEQTEYTLVAAGPTLSGLITLGVIIVVVVAAIVLIVVFRKRIATGLRSAQQQVAAMQAATPAAQAPGSQHERSAAAVPPEALLQDDEAWQAEFSEAKLH
;
A
#
# COMPACT_ATOMS: atom_id res chain seq x y z
N MET A 1 55.64 1.21 55.47
CA MET A 1 56.91 1.25 56.22
C MET A 1 58.01 0.89 55.24
N SER A 2 58.91 1.74 54.75
CA SER A 2 59.24 3.14 54.99
C SER A 2 59.96 3.63 53.72
N SER A 3 59.69 4.85 53.26
CA SER A 3 60.69 5.63 52.50
C SER A 3 61.77 6.13 53.47
N PRO A 4 62.97 6.53 52.97
CA PRO A 4 63.16 7.96 52.66
C PRO A 4 64.16 8.25 51.50
N ASP A 5 63.95 9.36 50.76
CA ASP A 5 64.83 10.57 50.68
C ASP A 5 66.12 10.47 49.82
N THR A 6 66.61 11.47 49.07
CA THR A 6 66.14 12.70 48.40
C THR A 6 67.34 13.21 47.53
N LEU A 7 67.08 14.16 46.61
CA LEU A 7 67.97 15.22 46.04
C LEU A 7 68.76 15.02 44.71
N ALA A 8 68.15 15.57 43.64
CA ALA A 8 68.60 16.73 42.83
C ALA A 8 70.05 16.87 42.31
N THR A 9 70.22 17.07 40.99
CA THR A 9 70.68 18.34 40.37
C THR A 9 70.76 18.28 38.83
N ALA A 10 70.43 19.40 38.19
CA ALA A 10 70.40 19.63 36.74
C ALA A 10 71.76 20.06 36.17
N VAL A 11 72.07 19.68 34.92
CA VAL A 11 73.02 20.40 34.03
C VAL A 11 72.63 20.21 32.54
N LYS A 12 72.42 21.32 31.83
CA LYS A 12 72.65 21.51 30.37
C LYS A 12 73.82 22.52 30.25
N PRO A 13 74.39 22.83 29.07
CA PRO A 13 74.65 22.06 27.84
C PRO A 13 76.12 22.27 27.35
N VAL A 14 76.62 21.51 26.36
CA VAL A 14 77.76 21.98 25.53
C VAL A 14 77.63 21.49 24.08
N ALA A 15 77.51 22.46 23.17
CA ALA A 15 77.64 22.29 21.74
C ALA A 15 79.06 21.89 21.35
N ARG A 16 79.22 20.95 20.40
CA ARG A 16 80.50 20.70 19.75
C ARG A 16 80.32 20.62 18.25
N ARG A 17 80.76 21.70 17.60
CA ARG A 17 81.00 21.81 16.16
C ARG A 17 82.00 20.72 15.75
N PHE A 18 81.64 19.92 14.75
CA PHE A 18 82.60 19.19 13.92
C PHE A 18 82.28 19.49 12.47
N ARG A 19 83.18 20.24 11.81
CA ARG A 19 83.27 20.32 10.36
C ARG A 19 84.14 19.15 9.91
N ILE A 20 83.59 18.26 9.09
CA ILE A 20 84.31 17.29 8.27
C ILE A 20 83.59 17.34 6.91
N THR A 21 84.08 18.17 5.99
CA THR A 21 84.90 17.76 4.83
C THR A 21 84.02 17.33 3.67
N ALA A 22 83.85 18.27 2.73
CA ALA A 22 83.40 18.05 1.38
C ALA A 22 84.22 16.96 0.68
N LEU A 23 83.58 15.84 0.34
CA LEU A 23 83.95 14.91 -0.74
C LEU A 23 82.97 13.73 -0.76
N LEU A 24 81.73 14.00 -1.17
CA LEU A 24 80.73 13.03 -1.68
C LEU A 24 79.49 13.81 -2.14
N THR A 25 79.72 14.84 -2.96
CA THR A 25 78.67 15.74 -3.50
C THR A 25 78.68 15.63 -5.02
N ALA A 26 78.66 14.39 -5.54
CA ALA A 26 78.62 14.11 -6.98
C ALA A 26 78.06 12.71 -7.33
N ALA A 27 77.33 12.02 -6.44
CA ALA A 27 76.78 10.70 -6.74
C ALA A 27 75.54 10.33 -5.91
N LEU A 28 74.72 11.31 -5.53
CA LEU A 28 73.47 11.08 -4.78
C LEU A 28 72.48 12.24 -4.98
N PHE A 29 72.32 12.64 -6.25
CA PHE A 29 71.15 13.36 -6.77
C PHE A 29 70.73 12.59 -8.04
N VAL A 30 70.12 11.43 -7.83
CA VAL A 30 69.24 10.77 -8.80
C VAL A 30 67.94 10.61 -8.03
N LEU A 31 67.15 11.68 -8.02
CA LEU A 31 65.79 11.78 -7.50
C LEU A 31 65.11 12.84 -8.36
N ALA A 32 63.84 12.55 -8.72
CA ALA A 32 63.02 13.14 -9.78
C ALA A 32 63.40 12.56 -11.16
N ALA A 33 62.71 11.58 -11.76
CA ALA A 33 61.29 11.57 -12.11
C ALA A 33 60.91 12.88 -12.81
N CYS A 34 61.39 13.03 -14.05
CA CYS A 34 61.02 14.12 -14.95
C CYS A 34 59.96 13.54 -15.86
N GLY A 35 58.69 13.73 -15.52
CA GLY A 35 57.57 13.49 -16.41
C GLY A 35 56.44 14.43 -16.05
N ALA A 36 55.62 14.77 -17.05
CA ALA A 36 54.58 15.78 -16.91
C ALA A 36 53.52 15.39 -15.87
N GLU A 37 53.38 16.21 -14.84
CA GLU A 37 52.33 16.02 -13.83
C GLU A 37 50.97 16.34 -14.45
N VAL A 38 50.01 15.43 -14.29
CA VAL A 38 48.65 15.62 -14.81
C VAL A 38 47.74 16.08 -13.69
N ARG A 39 47.27 17.31 -13.77
CA ARG A 39 46.18 17.85 -12.97
C ARG A 39 44.84 17.55 -13.64
N SER A 40 43.86 17.16 -12.84
CA SER A 40 42.49 16.96 -13.33
C SER A 40 41.49 17.83 -12.60
N GLU A 41 40.55 18.38 -13.36
CA GLU A 41 39.36 19.05 -12.86
C GLU A 41 38.14 18.37 -13.47
N LEU A 42 37.21 17.90 -12.63
CA LEU A 42 35.99 17.24 -13.07
C LEU A 42 34.79 18.08 -12.66
N GLU A 43 34.02 18.54 -13.64
CA GLU A 43 32.79 19.29 -13.42
C GLU A 43 31.56 18.45 -13.78
N PHE A 44 30.61 18.32 -12.86
CA PHE A 44 29.27 17.78 -13.08
C PHE A 44 28.22 18.89 -12.92
N ALA A 45 27.33 19.00 -13.91
CA ALA A 45 26.10 19.76 -13.84
C ALA A 45 24.99 18.95 -13.13
N ASP A 46 23.91 19.63 -12.75
CA ASP A 46 22.74 19.03 -12.08
C ASP A 46 22.02 17.96 -12.93
N ASP A 47 22.23 17.95 -14.25
CA ASP A 47 21.68 16.95 -15.17
C ASP A 47 22.63 15.77 -15.43
N GLU A 48 23.68 15.62 -14.61
CA GLU A 48 24.77 14.65 -14.71
C GLU A 48 25.66 14.80 -15.96
N SER A 49 25.45 15.82 -16.79
CA SER A 49 26.38 16.18 -17.87
C SER A 49 27.60 16.93 -17.32
N GLY A 50 28.66 17.07 -18.10
CA GLY A 50 29.84 17.77 -17.60
C GLY A 50 31.07 17.70 -18.48
N THR A 51 32.17 18.15 -17.89
CA THR A 51 33.48 18.21 -18.56
C THR A 51 34.58 17.82 -17.59
N ARG A 52 35.49 16.94 -18.02
CA ARG A 52 36.78 16.73 -17.36
C ARG A 52 37.87 17.48 -18.09
N THR A 53 38.52 18.41 -17.42
CA THR A 53 39.68 19.14 -17.92
C THR A 53 40.94 18.51 -17.37
N LEU A 54 41.85 18.11 -18.27
CA LEU A 54 43.13 17.48 -17.97
C LEU A 54 44.23 18.43 -18.41
N VAL A 55 45.11 18.82 -17.50
CA VAL A 55 46.24 19.70 -17.77
C VAL A 55 47.52 18.95 -17.46
N ALA A 56 48.33 18.69 -18.49
CA ALA A 56 49.65 18.10 -18.35
C ALA A 56 50.72 19.21 -18.34
N THR A 57 51.50 19.29 -17.26
CA THR A 57 52.55 20.31 -17.09
C THR A 57 53.90 19.79 -17.58
N ILE A 58 54.49 20.45 -18.57
CA ILE A 58 55.82 20.16 -19.11
C ILE A 58 56.81 21.17 -18.53
N ALA A 59 57.76 20.73 -17.71
CA ALA A 59 58.76 21.62 -17.14
C ALA A 59 59.70 22.18 -18.22
N GLU A 60 60.22 23.40 -18.06
CA GLU A 60 61.19 23.97 -19.02
C GLU A 60 62.45 23.09 -19.17
N ASP A 61 62.88 22.46 -18.07
CA ASP A 61 64.01 21.52 -18.06
C ASP A 61 63.74 20.28 -18.94
N ASP A 62 62.47 19.91 -19.18
CA ASP A 62 62.10 18.72 -19.95
C ASP A 62 62.03 18.96 -21.46
N LEU A 63 62.10 20.24 -21.89
CA LEU A 63 62.10 20.59 -23.32
C LEU A 63 63.31 20.03 -24.08
N GLU A 64 64.41 19.75 -23.37
CA GLU A 64 65.60 19.17 -24.00
C GLU A 64 65.38 17.73 -24.51
N TYR A 65 64.34 17.06 -24.00
CA TYR A 65 63.94 15.70 -24.41
C TYR A 65 62.92 15.69 -25.57
N LEU A 66 62.39 16.85 -25.96
CA LEU A 66 61.44 17.00 -27.06
C LEU A 66 62.16 17.35 -28.37
N GLU A 67 62.39 16.35 -29.23
CA GLU A 67 62.94 16.55 -30.56
C GLU A 67 61.99 17.42 -31.41
N GLY A 68 62.43 18.63 -31.74
CA GLY A 68 61.61 19.61 -32.48
C GLY A 68 60.84 20.59 -31.58
N GLY A 69 60.94 20.45 -30.26
CA GLY A 69 60.35 21.36 -29.26
C GLY A 69 58.82 21.27 -29.18
N ILE A 70 58.22 22.27 -28.54
CA ILE A 70 56.77 22.33 -28.27
C ILE A 70 55.93 22.24 -29.56
N ASP A 71 56.32 22.92 -30.64
CA ASP A 71 55.59 22.86 -31.92
C ASP A 71 55.48 21.43 -32.49
N ALA A 72 56.53 20.61 -32.29
CA ALA A 72 56.54 19.22 -32.72
C ALA A 72 55.70 18.33 -31.80
N ALA A 73 55.75 18.56 -30.49
CA ALA A 73 54.91 17.88 -29.51
C ALA A 73 53.43 18.18 -29.74
N GLU A 74 53.05 19.44 -29.94
CA GLU A 74 51.69 19.86 -30.23
C GLU A 74 51.17 19.20 -31.51
N SER A 75 51.97 19.20 -32.58
CA SER A 75 51.61 18.54 -33.85
C SER A 75 51.41 17.03 -33.69
N ALA A 76 52.22 16.37 -32.86
CA ALA A 76 52.11 14.93 -32.61
C ALA A 76 50.86 14.59 -31.80
N LEU A 77 50.53 15.38 -30.76
CA LEU A 77 49.32 15.21 -29.97
C LEU A 77 48.06 15.46 -30.80
N GLU A 78 48.04 16.49 -31.65
CA GLU A 78 46.94 16.74 -32.59
C GLU A 78 46.74 15.59 -33.59
N ALA A 79 47.83 15.00 -34.08
CA ALA A 79 47.77 13.94 -35.10
C ALA A 79 47.18 12.62 -34.56
N HIS A 80 47.35 12.35 -33.27
CA HIS A 80 46.92 11.12 -32.59
C HIS A 80 45.78 11.35 -31.58
N LEU A 81 45.18 12.54 -31.56
CA LEU A 81 44.13 12.91 -30.61
C LEU A 81 42.95 11.92 -30.67
N PRO A 82 42.60 11.24 -29.56
CA PRO A 82 41.45 10.35 -29.50
C PRO A 82 40.14 11.14 -29.69
N GLU A 83 39.13 10.50 -30.28
CA GLU A 83 37.83 11.16 -30.54
C GLU A 83 37.06 11.55 -29.27
N GLN A 84 37.45 11.00 -28.11
CA GLN A 84 36.88 11.29 -26.80
C GLN A 84 37.37 12.63 -26.23
N LEU A 85 38.49 13.18 -26.72
CA LEU A 85 39.12 14.37 -26.19
C LEU A 85 39.09 15.52 -27.20
N SER A 86 38.91 16.73 -26.68
CA SER A 86 39.33 17.97 -27.33
C SER A 86 40.75 18.31 -26.85
N PHE A 87 41.51 19.03 -27.68
CA PHE A 87 42.83 19.53 -27.32
C PHE A 87 42.89 21.03 -27.57
N ALA A 88 43.14 21.81 -26.52
CA ALA A 88 43.16 23.27 -26.58
C ALA A 88 44.55 23.82 -26.97
N GLY A 89 45.55 22.95 -27.08
CA GLY A 89 46.92 23.29 -27.47
C GLY A 89 47.89 23.32 -26.29
N ILE A 90 49.11 23.79 -26.56
CA ILE A 90 50.17 23.97 -25.55
C ILE A 90 50.42 25.46 -25.32
N THR A 91 50.30 25.91 -24.06
CA THR A 91 50.54 27.31 -23.67
C THR A 91 51.67 27.44 -22.66
N GLU A 92 52.39 28.56 -22.67
CA GLU A 92 53.39 28.87 -21.63
C GLU A 92 52.67 29.17 -20.31
N ALA A 93 53.12 28.59 -19.20
CA ALA A 93 52.58 28.84 -17.87
C ALA A 93 52.81 30.30 -17.48
N SER A 94 51.83 30.93 -16.83
CA SER A 94 51.89 32.32 -16.38
C SER A 94 51.94 32.43 -14.86
N ASP A 95 52.26 33.63 -14.33
CA ASP A 95 52.25 33.91 -12.88
C ASP A 95 50.86 33.69 -12.22
N GLU A 96 49.78 33.57 -13.00
CA GLU A 96 48.43 33.24 -12.52
C GLU A 96 48.18 31.71 -12.47
N ASP A 97 49.09 30.92 -13.06
CA ASP A 97 49.11 29.46 -13.07
C ASP A 97 50.07 28.90 -11.99
N GLU A 98 50.47 29.72 -11.00
CA GLU A 98 51.36 29.34 -9.88
C GLU A 98 50.84 28.15 -9.04
N ASP A 99 49.54 27.85 -9.12
CA ASP A 99 48.92 26.66 -8.52
C ASP A 99 49.11 25.40 -9.44
N ALA A 100 49.24 25.58 -10.77
CA ALA A 100 49.35 24.48 -11.75
C ALA A 100 50.78 24.02 -12.07
N ALA A 101 51.79 24.79 -11.66
CA ALA A 101 53.19 24.44 -11.82
C ALA A 101 53.98 24.82 -10.57
N ASP A 102 54.64 23.85 -9.93
CA ASP A 102 55.56 24.05 -8.80
C ASP A 102 56.79 24.96 -9.17
N SER A 103 56.81 25.49 -10.39
CA SER A 103 57.71 26.49 -10.93
C SER A 103 57.06 27.30 -12.06
N SER A 104 57.23 28.63 -12.07
CA SER A 104 56.76 29.61 -13.09
C SER A 104 57.33 29.42 -14.51
N ASP A 105 58.08 28.34 -14.74
CA ASP A 105 58.96 28.15 -15.88
C ASP A 105 58.59 26.81 -16.57
N GLY A 106 57.44 26.76 -17.26
CA GLY A 106 56.91 25.53 -17.90
C GLY A 106 55.82 25.77 -18.95
N TYR A 107 55.32 24.69 -19.55
CA TYR A 107 54.24 24.68 -20.55
C TYR A 107 53.07 23.79 -20.10
N LEU A 108 51.85 24.16 -20.48
CA LEU A 108 50.61 23.49 -20.12
C LEU A 108 49.94 22.94 -21.37
N ALA A 109 49.75 21.62 -21.45
CA ALA A 109 48.98 20.96 -22.49
C ALA A 109 47.58 20.64 -21.96
N THR A 110 46.54 21.23 -22.55
CA THR A 110 45.17 21.15 -22.03
C THR A 110 44.27 20.31 -22.91
N PHE A 111 43.63 19.30 -22.30
CA PHE A 111 42.66 18.41 -22.92
C PHE A 111 41.32 18.49 -22.21
N GLU A 112 40.22 18.36 -22.95
CA GLU A 112 38.88 18.35 -22.37
C GLU A 112 38.11 17.11 -22.82
N LEU A 113 37.44 16.45 -21.88
CA LEU A 113 36.51 15.35 -22.11
C LEU A 113 35.12 15.84 -21.73
N GLU A 114 34.34 16.28 -22.71
CA GLU A 114 32.92 16.60 -22.53
C GLU A 114 32.09 15.31 -22.51
N PHE A 115 31.09 15.21 -21.63
CA PHE A 115 30.20 14.06 -21.53
C PHE A 115 28.74 14.47 -21.29
N SER A 116 27.80 13.67 -21.83
CA SER A 116 26.37 13.98 -21.72
C SER A 116 25.73 13.49 -20.42
N ASP A 117 26.30 12.46 -19.83
CA ASP A 117 25.82 11.79 -18.63
C ASP A 117 26.92 10.88 -18.07
N ARG A 118 26.72 10.32 -16.88
CA ARG A 118 27.66 9.41 -16.21
C ARG A 118 28.02 8.17 -17.05
N ALA A 119 27.09 7.62 -17.82
CA ALA A 119 27.34 6.42 -18.61
C ALA A 119 28.21 6.72 -19.84
N ASP A 120 27.96 7.85 -20.50
CA ASP A 120 28.84 8.37 -21.56
C ASP A 120 30.24 8.67 -21.02
N TYR A 121 30.33 9.28 -19.83
CA TYR A 121 31.59 9.56 -19.17
C TYR A 121 32.43 8.30 -18.92
N ALA A 122 31.85 7.29 -18.26
CA ALA A 122 32.52 6.02 -18.00
C ALA A 122 32.94 5.29 -19.29
N ALA A 123 32.11 5.36 -20.34
CA ALA A 123 32.42 4.76 -21.64
C ALA A 123 33.60 5.44 -22.33
N LYS A 124 33.67 6.78 -22.29
CA LYS A 124 34.79 7.57 -22.84
C LYS A 124 36.08 7.33 -22.07
N ALA A 125 36.02 7.29 -20.74
CA ALA A 125 37.17 6.95 -19.91
C ALA A 125 37.69 5.54 -20.22
N GLN A 126 36.80 4.55 -20.38
CA GLN A 126 37.21 3.19 -20.75
C GLN A 126 37.90 3.15 -22.12
N ALA A 127 37.38 3.88 -23.10
CA ALA A 127 37.97 3.93 -24.44
C ALA A 127 39.40 4.49 -24.43
N LEU A 128 39.68 5.50 -23.59
CA LEU A 128 41.02 6.08 -23.43
C LEU A 128 41.99 5.10 -22.77
N ILE A 129 41.56 4.39 -21.73
CA ILE A 129 42.36 3.36 -21.06
C ILE A 129 42.63 2.18 -22.01
N ASP A 130 41.62 1.73 -22.77
CA ASP A 130 41.77 0.66 -23.74
C ASP A 130 42.76 1.06 -24.86
N LEU A 131 42.72 2.32 -25.31
CA LEU A 131 43.66 2.85 -26.29
C LEU A 131 45.10 2.85 -25.76
N ALA A 132 45.31 3.26 -24.50
CA ALA A 132 46.62 3.21 -23.86
C ALA A 132 47.16 1.77 -23.80
N VAL A 133 46.31 0.81 -23.39
CA VAL A 133 46.66 -0.62 -23.39
C VAL A 133 46.99 -1.13 -24.78
N GLU A 134 46.23 -0.76 -25.82
CA GLU A 134 46.51 -1.14 -27.21
C GLU A 134 47.89 -0.61 -27.67
N LYS A 135 48.18 0.65 -27.36
CA LYS A 135 49.46 1.29 -27.71
C LYS A 135 50.63 0.66 -26.94
N GLU A 136 50.46 0.34 -25.66
CA GLU A 136 51.45 -0.39 -24.87
C GLU A 136 51.72 -1.77 -25.47
N GLU A 137 50.69 -2.56 -25.77
CA GLU A 137 50.82 -3.89 -26.36
C GLU A 137 51.56 -3.87 -27.71
N ALA A 138 51.40 -2.81 -28.49
CA ALA A 138 52.06 -2.65 -29.78
C ALA A 138 53.59 -2.47 -29.66
N VAL A 139 54.07 -1.88 -28.56
CA VAL A 139 55.49 -1.52 -28.35
C VAL A 139 56.18 -2.47 -27.35
N ARG A 140 55.41 -3.15 -26.49
CA ARG A 140 55.92 -4.03 -25.43
C ARG A 140 56.64 -5.28 -25.97
N ASP A 141 57.77 -5.63 -25.34
CA ASP A 141 58.46 -6.89 -25.64
C ASP A 141 57.63 -8.08 -25.14
N SER A 142 57.40 -9.05 -26.04
CA SER A 142 56.77 -10.36 -25.77
C SER A 142 57.26 -11.13 -24.53
N SER A 143 58.41 -10.76 -23.96
CA SER A 143 58.97 -11.33 -22.73
C SER A 143 58.44 -10.71 -21.42
N GLN A 144 57.69 -9.61 -21.48
CA GLN A 144 57.26 -8.84 -20.30
C GLN A 144 55.89 -9.27 -19.71
N GLY A 145 55.20 -10.27 -20.27
CA GLY A 145 53.87 -10.72 -19.81
C GLY A 145 52.73 -9.85 -20.33
N GLU A 146 51.48 -10.24 -20.01
CA GLU A 146 50.25 -9.54 -20.45
C GLU A 146 50.10 -8.18 -19.77
N VAL A 147 49.62 -7.18 -20.51
CA VAL A 147 49.25 -5.87 -19.97
C VAL A 147 48.02 -6.02 -19.07
N GLN A 148 48.02 -5.38 -17.91
CA GLN A 148 46.88 -5.45 -17.01
C GLN A 148 45.74 -4.59 -17.57
N GLN A 149 44.65 -5.25 -17.98
CA GLN A 149 43.42 -4.54 -18.30
C GLN A 149 42.80 -3.95 -17.04
N LYS A 150 42.44 -2.67 -17.12
CA LYS A 150 41.72 -1.94 -16.09
C LYS A 150 40.30 -1.69 -16.58
N THR A 151 39.32 -2.08 -15.76
CA THR A 151 37.91 -1.77 -16.03
C THR A 151 37.55 -0.50 -15.28
N VAL A 152 37.06 0.50 -15.99
CA VAL A 152 36.60 1.78 -15.45
C VAL A 152 35.38 1.55 -14.56
N GLU A 153 35.44 2.11 -13.36
CA GLU A 153 34.33 2.22 -12.43
C GLU A 153 34.16 3.68 -12.05
N VAL A 154 32.94 4.20 -12.23
CA VAL A 154 32.53 5.55 -11.82
C VAL A 154 31.24 5.38 -11.02
N VAL A 155 31.31 5.63 -9.72
CA VAL A 155 30.15 5.77 -8.84
C VAL A 155 29.88 7.25 -8.71
N PHE A 156 28.72 7.72 -9.15
CA PHE A 156 28.27 9.08 -8.93
C PHE A 156 26.81 9.06 -8.46
N GLU A 157 26.54 9.56 -7.27
CA GLU A 157 25.21 9.69 -6.68
C GLU A 157 25.09 11.10 -6.10
N GLN A 158 24.03 11.82 -6.48
CA GLN A 158 23.69 13.13 -5.93
C GLN A 158 22.22 13.13 -5.53
N SER A 159 21.93 13.66 -4.34
CA SER A 159 20.57 13.87 -3.89
C SER A 159 20.48 15.10 -2.97
N ALA A 160 19.35 15.78 -3.03
CA ALA A 160 19.06 16.99 -2.27
C ALA A 160 17.81 16.79 -1.40
N GLY A 161 17.82 15.73 -0.58
CA GLY A 161 16.71 15.36 0.29
C GLY A 161 17.11 15.28 1.76
N PRO A 162 16.23 15.64 2.71
CA PRO A 162 16.50 15.58 4.15
C PRO A 162 16.88 14.19 4.70
N LEU A 163 16.44 13.11 4.04
CA LEU A 163 16.81 11.73 4.38
C LEU A 163 18.06 11.24 3.65
N LEU A 164 18.46 11.95 2.58
CA LEU A 164 19.60 11.67 1.73
C LEU A 164 20.05 12.98 1.06
N ASP A 165 20.96 13.68 1.70
CA ASP A 165 21.52 14.95 1.24
C ASP A 165 23.01 14.75 1.04
N GLY A 166 23.52 14.74 -0.18
CA GLY A 166 24.94 14.53 -0.38
C GLY A 166 25.35 14.13 -1.77
N VAL A 167 26.67 13.97 -1.88
CA VAL A 167 27.38 13.63 -3.08
C VAL A 167 28.34 12.49 -2.77
N ILE A 168 28.23 11.44 -3.58
CA ILE A 168 29.23 10.37 -3.65
C ILE A 168 29.80 10.40 -5.06
N LEU A 169 31.12 10.58 -5.16
CA LEU A 169 31.89 10.34 -6.37
C LEU A 169 33.04 9.41 -6.02
N ASP A 170 33.12 8.25 -6.69
CA ASP A 170 34.27 7.35 -6.58
C ASP A 170 34.68 6.88 -7.96
N GLU A 171 35.96 7.05 -8.27
CA GLU A 171 36.58 6.57 -9.49
C GLU A 171 37.73 5.63 -9.15
N ASN A 172 37.99 4.66 -10.03
CA ASN A 172 39.16 3.78 -9.88
C ASN A 172 40.36 4.18 -10.76
N PHE A 173 40.31 5.33 -11.43
CA PHE A 173 41.33 5.82 -12.38
C PHE A 173 41.69 7.30 -12.17
N THR A 174 42.82 7.72 -12.71
CA THR A 174 43.32 9.10 -12.61
C THR A 174 43.38 9.78 -13.98
N GLY A 175 43.51 11.10 -14.01
CA GLY A 175 43.70 11.88 -15.23
C GLY A 175 44.95 11.47 -16.00
N ALA A 176 46.01 11.07 -15.30
CA ALA A 176 47.19 10.46 -15.92
C ALA A 176 46.86 9.16 -16.68
N ASP A 177 45.98 8.29 -16.14
CA ASP A 177 45.54 7.08 -16.85
C ASP A 177 44.80 7.45 -18.15
N LEU A 178 44.03 8.54 -18.15
CA LEU A 178 43.30 9.02 -19.33
C LEU A 178 44.19 9.63 -20.41
N LEU A 179 45.38 10.13 -20.03
CA LEU A 179 46.37 10.73 -20.95
C LEU A 179 47.53 9.78 -21.30
N ASP A 180 47.52 8.54 -20.80
CA ASP A 180 48.65 7.62 -20.98
C ASP A 180 49.00 7.34 -22.46
N TRP A 181 47.99 7.40 -23.34
CA TRP A 181 48.15 7.30 -24.80
C TRP A 181 49.09 8.37 -25.41
N ALA A 182 49.18 9.55 -24.79
CA ALA A 182 49.91 10.69 -25.34
C ALA A 182 51.43 10.47 -25.34
N SER A 183 51.96 9.71 -24.37
CA SER A 183 53.37 9.31 -24.35
C SER A 183 53.74 8.50 -25.60
N TYR A 184 52.88 7.55 -25.98
CA TYR A 184 53.07 6.72 -27.18
C TYR A 184 52.95 7.53 -28.48
N ALA A 185 52.05 8.51 -28.54
CA ALA A 185 51.92 9.40 -29.69
C ALA A 185 53.21 10.21 -29.94
N LEU A 186 53.82 10.75 -28.89
CA LEU A 186 55.07 11.50 -28.97
C LEU A 186 56.24 10.62 -29.43
N VAL A 187 56.28 9.35 -29.01
CA VAL A 187 57.28 8.37 -29.47
C VAL A 187 57.05 7.97 -30.93
N GLU A 188 55.80 7.74 -31.34
CA GLU A 188 55.45 7.32 -32.71
C GLU A 188 55.86 8.37 -33.76
N GLU A 189 55.72 9.66 -33.42
CA GLU A 189 56.16 10.78 -34.28
C GLU A 189 57.65 11.12 -34.13
N GLY A 190 58.37 10.42 -33.25
CA GLY A 190 59.80 10.63 -32.99
C GLY A 190 60.11 11.94 -32.28
N VAL A 191 59.14 12.52 -31.57
CA VAL A 191 59.33 13.70 -30.71
C VAL A 191 60.03 13.30 -29.41
N VAL A 192 59.77 12.09 -28.91
CA VAL A 192 60.46 11.51 -27.75
C VAL A 192 61.14 10.20 -28.15
N ALA A 193 62.32 9.94 -27.60
CA ALA A 193 63.02 8.67 -27.80
C ALA A 193 62.28 7.51 -27.12
N GLU A 194 62.24 6.33 -27.76
CA GLU A 194 61.60 5.12 -27.21
C GLU A 194 62.11 4.73 -25.81
N GLU A 195 63.34 5.09 -25.46
CA GLU A 195 63.96 4.81 -24.15
C GLU A 195 63.51 5.77 -23.03
N GLU A 196 62.84 6.86 -23.39
CA GLU A 196 62.34 7.91 -22.48
C GLU A 196 60.80 7.92 -22.44
N SER A 197 60.11 6.95 -23.08
CA SER A 197 58.64 6.89 -23.18
C SER A 197 57.94 6.88 -21.82
N ASP A 198 58.50 6.13 -20.87
CA ASP A 198 57.96 5.94 -19.52
C ASP A 198 58.17 7.18 -18.63
N SER A 199 58.86 8.19 -19.13
CA SER A 199 59.21 9.42 -18.41
C SER A 199 58.44 10.65 -18.91
N VAL A 200 57.57 10.58 -19.92
CA VAL A 200 57.04 11.83 -20.51
C VAL A 200 55.82 12.40 -19.79
N ILE A 201 54.88 11.55 -19.37
CA ILE A 201 53.72 11.94 -18.57
C ILE A 201 53.89 11.27 -17.20
N GLY A 202 54.38 12.06 -16.27
CA GLY A 202 54.85 11.65 -14.97
C GLY A 202 53.78 11.91 -13.93
N SER A 203 53.06 10.85 -13.59
CA SER A 203 52.23 10.76 -12.40
C SER A 203 51.09 11.77 -12.28
N THR A 204 50.16 11.43 -11.39
CA THR A 204 49.06 12.28 -10.98
C THR A 204 49.60 13.50 -10.23
N GLY A 205 49.18 14.70 -10.64
CA GLY A 205 49.49 15.95 -9.95
C GLY A 205 48.85 16.02 -8.56
N THR A 206 49.28 16.98 -7.74
CA THR A 206 48.83 17.08 -6.34
C THR A 206 47.58 17.92 -6.12
N GLU A 207 47.13 18.65 -7.15
CA GLU A 207 46.03 19.62 -7.06
C GLU A 207 44.89 19.28 -8.01
N SER A 208 44.18 18.18 -7.76
CA SER A 208 42.99 17.83 -8.53
C SER A 208 41.72 18.23 -7.77
N ARG A 209 40.68 18.66 -8.48
CA ARG A 209 39.44 19.14 -7.84
C ARG A 209 38.19 18.67 -8.57
N VAL A 210 37.09 18.63 -7.83
CA VAL A 210 35.78 18.22 -8.32
C VAL A 210 34.80 19.36 -8.09
N VAL A 211 34.03 19.71 -9.12
CA VAL A 211 32.97 20.73 -9.04
C VAL A 211 31.65 20.06 -9.37
N ILE A 212 30.67 20.09 -8.45
CA ILE A 212 29.38 19.45 -8.63
C ILE A 212 28.28 20.46 -8.32
N GLY A 213 27.40 20.75 -9.27
CA GLY A 213 26.34 21.77 -9.10
C GLY A 213 26.88 23.19 -8.81
N GLY A 214 28.14 23.45 -9.19
CA GLY A 214 28.84 24.71 -8.91
C GLY A 214 29.49 24.81 -7.52
N GLU A 215 29.46 23.75 -6.72
CA GLU A 215 30.19 23.64 -5.45
C GLU A 215 31.52 22.89 -5.65
N GLU A 216 32.61 23.42 -5.08
CA GLU A 216 33.96 22.88 -5.21
C GLU A 216 34.29 21.97 -4.03
N TYR A 217 34.71 20.75 -4.33
CA TYR A 217 35.09 19.71 -3.37
C TYR A 217 36.61 19.49 -3.45
N GLU A 218 37.30 19.60 -2.31
CA GLU A 218 38.70 19.19 -2.20
C GLU A 218 38.77 17.66 -2.35
N SER A 219 39.53 17.18 -3.33
CA SER A 219 39.74 15.75 -3.54
C SER A 219 41.18 15.48 -3.98
N SER A 220 41.56 14.22 -3.99
CA SER A 220 42.80 13.75 -4.58
C SER A 220 42.46 12.65 -5.56
N GLU A 221 43.23 12.50 -6.61
CA GLU A 221 43.00 11.42 -7.58
C GLU A 221 43.56 10.06 -7.09
N PRO A 222 42.93 8.93 -7.44
CA PRO A 222 41.64 8.84 -8.15
C PRO A 222 40.51 9.44 -7.31
N PHE A 223 39.58 10.14 -7.97
CA PHE A 223 38.62 10.98 -7.24
C PHE A 223 37.77 10.14 -6.30
N SER A 224 37.74 10.56 -5.04
CA SER A 224 36.88 10.00 -4.00
C SER A 224 36.34 11.17 -3.18
N VAL A 225 35.08 11.51 -3.40
CA VAL A 225 34.33 12.54 -2.66
C VAL A 225 33.16 11.83 -2.00
N SER A 226 33.03 12.01 -0.69
CA SER A 226 31.87 11.56 0.07
C SER A 226 31.55 12.64 1.09
N GLU A 227 30.62 13.50 0.73
CA GLU A 227 30.13 14.58 1.59
C GLU A 227 28.60 14.56 1.62
N GLY A 228 28.02 14.79 2.80
CA GLY A 228 26.58 14.79 2.98
C GLY A 228 26.09 14.07 4.24
N THR A 229 24.78 14.13 4.44
CA THR A 229 24.02 13.41 5.46
C THR A 229 23.14 12.35 4.78
N ASP A 230 23.50 11.09 4.96
CA ASP A 230 22.74 9.95 4.47
C ASP A 230 22.17 9.16 5.65
N HIS A 231 20.85 9.23 5.84
CA HIS A 231 20.14 8.50 6.89
C HIS A 231 19.77 7.07 6.46
N ARG A 232 20.25 6.62 5.29
CA ARG A 232 20.18 5.27 4.71
C ARG A 232 18.77 4.77 4.35
N PHE A 233 17.75 5.61 4.47
CA PHE A 233 16.39 5.23 4.09
C PHE A 233 16.27 5.07 2.57
N SER A 234 16.01 3.85 2.14
CA SER A 234 15.78 3.51 0.74
C SER A 234 14.31 3.57 0.37
N ASN A 235 13.40 3.29 1.30
CA ASN A 235 11.95 3.27 1.04
C ASN A 235 11.16 3.97 2.15
N VAL A 236 10.09 4.65 1.76
CA VAL A 236 9.12 5.31 2.64
C VAL A 236 7.71 4.94 2.18
N SER A 237 6.90 4.39 3.09
CA SER A 237 5.49 4.11 2.86
C SER A 237 4.63 4.80 3.92
N VAL A 238 3.68 5.61 3.48
CA VAL A 238 2.72 6.29 4.35
C VAL A 238 1.38 5.59 4.19
N THR A 239 0.86 5.04 5.29
CA THR A 239 -0.42 4.35 5.33
C THR A 239 -1.35 5.03 6.32
N ILE A 240 -2.45 5.61 5.82
CA ILE A 240 -3.50 6.19 6.67
C ILE A 240 -4.49 5.09 7.06
N THR A 241 -4.76 4.94 8.36
CA THR A 241 -5.67 3.91 8.91
C THR A 241 -6.78 4.53 9.76
N ASP A 242 -7.77 3.72 10.19
CA ASP A 242 -8.80 4.13 11.15
C ASP A 242 -8.23 4.55 12.52
N SER A 243 -7.09 3.97 12.90
CA SER A 243 -6.43 4.19 14.20
C SER A 243 -5.25 5.16 14.10
N GLY A 244 -5.14 5.84 12.96
CA GLY A 244 -4.16 6.85 12.70
C GLY A 244 -3.23 6.56 11.54
N THR A 245 -2.30 7.46 11.30
CA THR A 245 -1.35 7.32 10.19
C THR A 245 -0.08 6.62 10.65
N VAL A 246 0.35 5.63 9.87
CA VAL A 246 1.58 4.88 10.06
C VAL A 246 2.53 5.21 8.92
N VAL A 247 3.78 5.54 9.27
CA VAL A 247 4.87 5.75 8.31
C VAL A 247 5.88 4.63 8.50
N GLU A 248 6.03 3.81 7.47
CA GLU A 248 7.04 2.75 7.41
C GLU A 248 8.25 3.26 6.65
N LEU A 249 9.42 3.19 7.27
CA LEU A 249 10.70 3.52 6.64
C LEU A 249 11.57 2.27 6.61
N ALA A 250 12.23 2.03 5.49
CA ALA A 250 13.16 0.92 5.34
C ALA A 250 14.50 1.39 4.81
N ALA A 251 15.58 0.79 5.30
CA ALA A 251 16.94 1.01 4.84
C ALA A 251 17.54 -0.28 4.26
N ALA A 252 18.28 -0.15 3.16
CA ALA A 252 19.00 -1.26 2.56
C ALA A 252 20.45 -1.27 3.06
N PHE A 253 20.81 -2.26 3.87
CA PHE A 253 22.16 -2.37 4.41
C PHE A 253 23.01 -3.44 3.70
N ASN A 254 24.25 -3.09 3.41
CA ASN A 254 25.30 -4.08 3.17
C ASN A 254 25.82 -4.62 4.51
N SER A 255 26.21 -5.90 4.56
CA SER A 255 26.60 -6.58 5.83
C SER A 255 27.71 -5.90 6.65
N GLY A 256 28.52 -5.03 6.04
CA GLY A 256 29.59 -4.29 6.72
C GLY A 256 29.16 -2.94 7.33
N ASP A 257 27.98 -2.42 6.96
CA ASP A 257 27.49 -1.08 7.34
C ASP A 257 26.18 -1.13 8.15
N HIS A 258 25.72 -2.34 8.49
CA HIS A 258 24.42 -2.54 9.14
C HIS A 258 24.31 -1.81 10.48
N ASP A 259 25.27 -2.00 11.39
CA ASP A 259 25.18 -1.44 12.75
C ASP A 259 25.22 0.10 12.73
N THR A 260 26.13 0.68 11.94
CA THR A 260 26.26 2.13 11.80
C THR A 260 25.04 2.75 11.11
N GLY A 261 24.59 2.15 10.00
CA GLY A 261 23.43 2.65 9.26
C GLY A 261 22.14 2.55 10.05
N PHE A 262 21.95 1.48 10.82
CA PHE A 262 20.80 1.33 11.71
C PHE A 262 20.82 2.36 12.84
N GLU A 263 21.96 2.57 13.51
CA GLU A 263 22.09 3.59 14.56
C GLU A 263 21.80 5.01 14.04
N LEU A 264 22.25 5.34 12.82
CA LEU A 264 21.99 6.63 12.18
C LEU A 264 20.50 6.85 11.87
N GLY A 265 19.83 5.86 11.27
CA GLY A 265 18.40 5.95 10.97
C GLY A 265 17.56 6.05 12.25
N GLN A 266 17.89 5.24 13.26
CA GLN A 266 17.25 5.28 14.58
C GLN A 266 17.40 6.65 15.24
N GLN A 267 18.62 7.19 15.27
CA GLN A 267 18.89 8.47 15.89
C GLN A 267 18.14 9.62 15.18
N TYR A 268 18.13 9.62 13.84
CA TYR A 268 17.38 10.60 13.07
C TYR A 268 15.90 10.64 13.48
N LEU A 269 15.24 9.47 13.47
CA LEU A 269 13.82 9.37 13.80
C LEU A 269 13.54 9.79 15.25
N GLU A 270 14.40 9.40 16.21
CA GLU A 270 14.29 9.84 17.60
C GLU A 270 14.46 11.35 17.77
N ASP A 271 15.38 11.97 17.03
CA ASP A 271 15.67 13.40 17.07
C ASP A 271 14.51 14.24 16.49
N THR A 272 13.70 13.68 15.56
CA THR A 272 12.48 14.36 15.08
C THR A 272 11.45 14.56 16.19
N GLY A 273 11.35 13.61 17.13
CA GLY A 273 10.35 13.60 18.19
C GLY A 273 8.90 13.53 17.71
N ILE A 274 8.67 13.04 16.48
CA ILE A 274 7.35 12.93 15.85
C ILE A 274 6.85 11.49 15.96
N GLY A 275 5.62 11.34 16.46
CA GLY A 275 4.96 10.04 16.57
C GLY A 275 5.59 9.08 17.59
N GLU A 276 5.03 7.87 17.64
CA GLU A 276 5.58 6.73 18.39
C GLU A 276 6.42 5.87 17.45
N LEU A 277 7.70 5.70 17.79
CA LEU A 277 8.68 4.96 17.00
C LEU A 277 8.78 3.50 17.47
N GLU A 278 8.57 2.57 16.55
CA GLU A 278 8.91 1.16 16.67
C GLU A 278 9.95 0.77 15.61
N SER A 279 10.84 -0.15 15.93
CA SER A 279 11.91 -0.58 15.02
C SER A 279 12.15 -2.07 15.13
N THR A 280 12.59 -2.69 14.02
CA THR A 280 13.08 -4.06 14.00
C THR A 280 14.55 -4.11 13.60
N ASP A 281 15.32 -5.06 14.14
CA ASP A 281 16.78 -5.16 13.97
C ASP A 281 17.24 -5.43 12.51
N ASP A 282 16.32 -5.44 11.53
CA ASP A 282 16.55 -5.69 10.11
C ASP A 282 16.43 -4.44 9.23
N GLY A 283 16.41 -3.24 9.83
CA GLY A 283 16.40 -1.98 9.09
C GLY A 283 15.03 -1.50 8.67
N TYR A 284 14.00 -1.86 9.45
CA TYR A 284 12.65 -1.34 9.29
C TYR A 284 12.23 -0.56 10.53
N TRP A 285 11.60 0.58 10.28
CA TRP A 285 11.02 1.44 11.30
C TRP A 285 9.57 1.72 10.97
N THR A 286 8.77 1.83 12.02
CA THR A 286 7.36 2.17 11.96
C THR A 286 7.14 3.34 12.89
N VAL A 287 6.70 4.47 12.33
CA VAL A 287 6.33 5.67 13.09
C VAL A 287 4.82 5.82 13.05
N THR A 288 4.18 5.74 14.22
CA THR A 288 2.73 6.01 14.35
C THR A 288 2.53 7.48 14.67
N LEU A 289 1.89 8.23 13.77
CA LEU A 289 1.64 9.66 13.93
C LEU A 289 0.51 9.94 14.94
N ASP A 290 0.52 11.12 15.54
CA ASP A 290 -0.53 11.56 16.46
C ASP A 290 -1.73 12.14 15.68
N ASP A 291 -2.87 11.48 15.77
CA ASP A 291 -4.12 11.88 15.09
C ASP A 291 -4.67 13.24 15.53
N SER A 292 -4.19 13.77 16.67
CA SER A 292 -4.60 15.08 17.16
C SER A 292 -3.84 16.25 16.53
N ALA A 293 -2.74 15.97 15.81
CA ALA A 293 -1.90 16.96 15.15
C ALA A 293 -2.10 16.95 13.63
N SER A 294 -1.65 18.02 12.96
CA SER A 294 -1.76 18.12 11.49
C SER A 294 -0.94 17.01 10.83
N LEU A 295 -1.60 16.21 9.98
CA LEU A 295 -0.94 15.17 9.19
C LEU A 295 0.18 15.75 8.33
N GLN A 296 -0.08 16.87 7.65
CA GLN A 296 0.91 17.56 6.82
C GLN A 296 2.12 18.00 7.64
N GLU A 297 1.91 18.67 8.78
CA GLU A 297 3.04 19.15 9.60
C GLU A 297 3.89 18.00 10.14
N GLN A 298 3.25 16.90 10.55
CA GLN A 298 3.98 15.71 11.03
C GLN A 298 4.76 15.02 9.92
N LEU A 299 4.15 14.83 8.74
CA LEU A 299 4.85 14.23 7.60
C LEU A 299 5.98 15.12 7.08
N SER A 300 5.73 16.43 6.92
CA SER A 300 6.77 17.39 6.56
C SER A 300 7.90 17.42 7.57
N GLY A 301 7.60 17.38 8.87
CA GLY A 301 8.63 17.36 9.91
C GLY A 301 9.42 16.05 9.98
N LEU A 302 8.75 14.91 9.78
CA LEU A 302 9.37 13.58 9.87
C LEU A 302 10.26 13.29 8.66
N LEU A 303 9.77 13.66 7.47
CA LEU A 303 10.41 13.36 6.19
C LEU A 303 11.16 14.57 5.64
N GLY A 304 11.20 15.71 6.36
CA GLY A 304 11.82 16.98 5.94
C GLY A 304 11.26 17.58 4.64
N MET A 305 10.04 17.23 4.26
CA MET A 305 9.40 17.69 3.02
C MET A 305 8.64 18.99 3.26
N ASP A 306 9.36 20.13 3.25
CA ASP A 306 8.78 21.45 3.51
C ASP A 306 7.73 21.89 2.46
N GLU A 307 7.82 21.36 1.24
CA GLU A 307 6.88 21.63 0.14
C GLU A 307 5.72 20.62 0.07
N LEU A 308 5.65 19.65 0.99
CA LEU A 308 4.56 18.68 1.02
C LEU A 308 3.24 19.40 1.32
N GLU A 309 2.30 19.27 0.40
CA GLU A 309 0.89 19.57 0.63
C GLU A 309 0.10 18.27 0.55
N ILE A 310 -0.73 18.00 1.56
CA ILE A 310 -1.61 16.84 1.57
C ILE A 310 -2.98 17.25 2.08
N GLN A 311 -3.99 16.83 1.34
CA GLN A 311 -5.40 16.97 1.68
C GLN A 311 -6.05 15.60 1.64
N VAL A 312 -6.75 15.27 2.73
CA VAL A 312 -7.60 14.09 2.81
C VAL A 312 -9.04 14.59 2.80
N GLU A 313 -9.79 14.22 1.76
CA GLU A 313 -11.21 14.50 1.63
C GLU A 313 -11.99 13.20 1.77
N GLU A 314 -13.05 13.19 2.57
CA GLU A 314 -14.00 12.09 2.64
C GLU A 314 -15.36 12.57 2.15
N THR A 315 -15.96 11.81 1.23
CA THR A 315 -17.28 12.13 0.67
C THR A 315 -18.16 10.87 0.63
N ALA A 316 -19.48 11.05 0.74
CA ALA A 316 -20.41 9.93 0.63
C ALA A 316 -20.71 9.60 -0.85
N ASN A 317 -20.63 8.32 -1.20
CA ASN A 317 -21.16 7.81 -2.46
C ASN A 317 -22.55 7.22 -2.22
N VAL A 318 -23.56 8.07 -2.38
CA VAL A 318 -24.98 7.75 -2.17
C VAL A 318 -25.51 6.68 -3.12
N GLU A 319 -24.91 6.50 -4.31
CA GLU A 319 -25.35 5.46 -5.26
C GLU A 319 -24.98 4.05 -4.80
N ASN A 320 -23.83 3.92 -4.12
CA ASN A 320 -23.27 2.64 -3.69
C ASN A 320 -23.42 2.40 -2.18
N GLY A 321 -23.85 3.39 -1.40
CA GLY A 321 -23.94 3.28 0.06
C GLY A 321 -22.56 3.19 0.74
N THR A 322 -21.55 3.81 0.12
CA THR A 322 -20.14 3.72 0.47
C THR A 322 -19.55 5.11 0.73
N LEU A 323 -18.33 5.14 1.22
CA LEU A 323 -17.50 6.32 1.45
C LEU A 323 -16.39 6.35 0.42
N LEU A 324 -16.14 7.53 -0.14
CA LEU A 324 -15.01 7.80 -1.01
C LEU A 324 -13.99 8.63 -0.21
N THR A 325 -12.83 8.06 0.05
CA THR A 325 -11.67 8.77 0.61
C THR A 325 -10.75 9.15 -0.54
N THR A 326 -10.54 10.44 -0.71
CA THR A 326 -9.67 11.01 -1.74
C THR A 326 -8.49 11.71 -1.08
N LEU A 327 -7.29 11.26 -1.41
CA LEU A 327 -6.02 11.86 -1.03
C LEU A 327 -5.51 12.66 -2.22
N THR A 328 -5.29 13.95 -2.02
CA THR A 328 -4.64 14.80 -3.02
C THR A 328 -3.44 15.45 -2.39
N GLY A 329 -2.33 15.51 -3.12
CA GLY A 329 -1.16 16.21 -2.62
C GLY A 329 -0.11 16.47 -3.67
N THR A 330 0.89 17.25 -3.28
CA THR A 330 2.07 17.63 -4.06
C THR A 330 3.31 17.57 -3.19
N GLY A 331 4.50 17.55 -3.80
CA GLY A 331 5.77 17.52 -3.07
C GLY A 331 6.14 16.17 -2.46
N PHE A 332 5.46 15.08 -2.83
CA PHE A 332 5.79 13.73 -2.38
C PHE A 332 6.52 12.96 -3.48
N SER A 333 7.86 12.93 -3.45
CA SER A 333 8.69 12.28 -4.46
C SER A 333 9.97 11.66 -3.87
N CYS A 334 10.61 10.74 -4.61
CA CYS A 334 11.89 10.13 -4.19
C CYS A 334 12.96 11.19 -3.94
N ALA A 335 13.11 12.14 -4.85
CA ALA A 335 14.10 13.22 -4.74
C ALA A 335 13.94 14.02 -3.44
N ALA A 336 12.73 14.06 -2.87
CA ALA A 336 12.42 14.71 -1.60
C ALA A 336 12.46 13.77 -0.38
N ALA A 337 12.40 12.45 -0.54
CA ALA A 337 12.13 11.52 0.57
C ALA A 337 13.06 10.31 0.66
N CYS A 338 13.44 9.65 -0.43
CA CYS A 338 14.19 8.39 -0.36
C CYS A 338 14.83 7.96 -1.69
N ARG A 339 15.66 6.91 -1.67
CA ARG A 339 16.34 6.40 -2.88
C ARG A 339 15.40 5.71 -3.88
N ASP A 340 14.39 4.98 -3.39
CA ASP A 340 13.39 4.27 -4.20
C ASP A 340 12.05 5.02 -4.23
N THR A 341 11.03 4.45 -4.87
CA THR A 341 9.69 5.06 -4.99
C THR A 341 8.95 5.10 -3.67
N PRO A 342 8.67 6.30 -3.09
CA PRO A 342 7.83 6.37 -1.92
C PRO A 342 6.38 6.03 -2.29
N SER A 343 5.61 5.54 -1.33
CA SER A 343 4.20 5.24 -1.52
C SER A 343 3.37 5.92 -0.45
N ILE A 344 2.19 6.38 -0.85
CA ILE A 344 1.18 6.88 0.07
C ILE A 344 -0.16 6.23 -0.28
N GLY A 345 -0.87 5.79 0.74
CA GLY A 345 -2.14 5.10 0.55
C GLY A 345 -2.92 4.99 1.85
N VAL A 346 -4.00 4.22 1.79
CA VAL A 346 -4.87 3.98 2.93
C VAL A 346 -5.02 2.49 3.20
N SER A 347 -5.11 2.13 4.47
CA SER A 347 -5.36 0.77 4.92
C SER A 347 -6.31 0.79 6.11
N TRP A 348 -7.52 0.35 5.87
CA TRP A 348 -8.66 0.39 6.77
C TRP A 348 -9.03 -1.05 7.16
N GLY A 349 -8.12 -1.73 7.87
CA GLY A 349 -8.34 -3.10 8.35
C GLY A 349 -8.66 -4.12 7.25
N SER A 350 -9.15 -5.31 7.64
CA SER A 350 -9.45 -6.43 6.72
C SER A 350 -10.71 -6.22 5.85
N GLU A 351 -11.19 -4.99 5.71
CA GLU A 351 -12.39 -4.66 4.95
C GLU A 351 -12.02 -4.27 3.52
N SER A 352 -12.85 -4.64 2.55
CA SER A 352 -12.55 -4.51 1.12
C SER A 352 -12.57 -3.04 0.68
N ILE A 353 -11.42 -2.38 0.77
CA ILE A 353 -11.18 -1.10 0.10
C ILE A 353 -11.12 -1.38 -1.39
N THR A 354 -11.88 -0.62 -2.18
CA THR A 354 -11.83 -0.70 -3.63
C THR A 354 -11.11 0.54 -4.16
N PRO A 355 -9.91 0.41 -4.78
CA PRO A 355 -9.28 1.53 -5.45
C PRO A 355 -10.16 1.97 -6.63
N ILE A 356 -10.48 3.26 -6.65
CA ILE A 356 -11.29 3.90 -7.70
C ILE A 356 -10.38 4.57 -8.72
N GLU A 357 -9.40 5.32 -8.22
CA GLU A 357 -8.49 6.12 -9.04
C GLU A 357 -7.14 6.21 -8.33
N GLU A 358 -6.05 5.95 -9.04
CA GLU A 358 -4.69 6.10 -8.54
C GLU A 358 -3.88 6.80 -9.64
N GLU A 359 -3.87 8.13 -9.61
CA GLU A 359 -3.09 8.96 -10.53
C GLU A 359 -1.91 9.57 -9.76
N ALA A 360 -0.69 9.27 -10.23
CA ALA A 360 0.53 9.90 -9.74
C ALA A 360 1.34 10.39 -10.95
N GLU A 361 1.57 11.69 -11.03
CA GLU A 361 2.38 12.32 -12.07
C GLU A 361 3.40 13.27 -11.43
N GLY A 362 4.68 12.93 -11.57
CA GLY A 362 5.76 13.69 -10.93
C GLY A 362 5.69 13.62 -9.41
N ASP A 363 5.57 14.78 -8.77
CA ASP A 363 5.46 14.98 -7.33
C ASP A 363 4.01 15.12 -6.84
N THR A 364 3.05 15.04 -7.76
CA THR A 364 1.62 15.20 -7.50
C THR A 364 0.93 13.84 -7.48
N PHE A 365 0.02 13.66 -6.53
CA PHE A 365 -0.79 12.44 -6.42
C PHE A 365 -2.27 12.77 -6.19
N HIS A 366 -3.12 11.97 -6.80
CA HIS A 366 -4.56 11.94 -6.60
C HIS A 366 -5.01 10.48 -6.49
N ILE A 367 -5.39 10.06 -5.29
CA ILE A 367 -5.65 8.67 -4.96
C ILE A 367 -7.02 8.60 -4.29
N SER A 368 -7.94 7.84 -4.87
CA SER A 368 -9.31 7.71 -4.38
C SER A 368 -9.66 6.25 -4.11
N TYR A 369 -10.22 6.01 -2.92
CA TYR A 369 -10.59 4.69 -2.42
C TYR A 369 -12.05 4.68 -1.96
N GLU A 370 -12.75 3.61 -2.25
CA GLU A 370 -14.13 3.38 -1.78
C GLU A 370 -14.18 2.35 -0.65
N ARG A 371 -14.87 2.66 0.45
CA ARG A 371 -15.07 1.78 1.62
C ARG A 371 -16.51 1.78 2.12
N GLY A 372 -16.95 0.74 2.83
CA GLY A 372 -18.28 0.70 3.46
C GLY A 372 -18.36 1.58 4.72
N VAL A 373 -19.57 2.01 5.08
CA VAL A 373 -19.83 2.70 6.37
C VAL A 373 -19.72 1.69 7.52
N ARG A 374 -18.93 2.01 8.55
CA ARG A 374 -18.79 1.13 9.72
C ARG A 374 -19.95 1.33 10.68
N VAL A 375 -20.67 0.24 10.95
CA VAL A 375 -21.76 0.19 11.93
C VAL A 375 -21.27 -0.52 13.19
N GLU A 376 -21.37 0.15 14.34
CA GLU A 376 -20.92 -0.38 15.63
C GLU A 376 -21.85 -1.49 16.13
N GLN A 377 -23.16 -1.31 15.93
CA GLN A 377 -24.20 -2.23 16.35
C GLN A 377 -25.39 -2.15 15.40
N VAL A 378 -25.99 -3.31 15.11
CA VAL A 378 -27.25 -3.40 14.37
C VAL A 378 -28.27 -4.16 15.20
N ASP A 379 -29.32 -3.47 15.62
CA ASP A 379 -30.49 -4.13 16.21
C ASP A 379 -31.56 -4.34 15.14
N VAL A 380 -32.13 -5.54 15.07
CA VAL A 380 -33.19 -5.91 14.12
C VAL A 380 -34.43 -6.35 14.88
N GLU A 381 -35.50 -5.58 14.81
CA GLU A 381 -36.79 -5.95 15.38
C GLU A 381 -37.71 -6.48 14.28
N THR A 382 -38.11 -7.75 14.37
CA THR A 382 -39.09 -8.34 13.46
C THR A 382 -40.48 -8.31 14.10
N THR A 383 -41.43 -7.65 13.44
CA THR A 383 -42.82 -7.58 13.88
C THR A 383 -43.72 -8.41 12.98
N ILE A 384 -44.58 -9.24 13.60
CA ILE A 384 -45.57 -10.05 12.89
C ILE A 384 -46.96 -9.55 13.25
N GLY A 385 -47.78 -9.24 12.26
CA GLY A 385 -49.16 -8.83 12.47
C GLY A 385 -50.15 -10.00 12.52
N MET A 386 -51.33 -9.77 13.11
CA MET A 386 -52.41 -10.78 13.18
C MET A 386 -52.96 -11.21 11.81
N SER A 387 -52.69 -10.44 10.76
CA SER A 387 -53.08 -10.73 9.39
C SER A 387 -51.98 -11.45 8.59
N GLY A 388 -50.82 -11.68 9.19
CA GLY A 388 -49.65 -12.26 8.52
C GLY A 388 -48.75 -11.23 7.83
N ASN A 389 -49.09 -9.94 7.91
CA ASN A 389 -48.19 -8.86 7.51
C ASN A 389 -46.93 -8.89 8.37
N ILE A 390 -45.82 -8.45 7.81
CA ILE A 390 -44.52 -8.54 8.43
C ILE A 390 -43.75 -7.24 8.25
N GLY A 391 -43.05 -6.82 9.29
CA GLY A 391 -42.19 -5.65 9.25
C GLY A 391 -40.86 -5.93 9.94
N GLN A 392 -39.84 -5.19 9.54
CA GLN A 392 -38.53 -5.19 10.17
C GLN A 392 -38.08 -3.76 10.43
N THR A 393 -37.67 -3.49 11.67
CA THR A 393 -37.04 -2.23 12.05
C THR A 393 -35.57 -2.49 12.34
N TYR A 394 -34.70 -1.82 11.60
CA TYR A 394 -33.25 -1.84 11.76
C TYR A 394 -32.82 -0.60 12.52
N ARG A 395 -31.91 -0.76 13.48
CA ARG A 395 -31.26 0.34 14.20
C ARG A 395 -29.75 0.22 13.97
N PHE A 396 -29.21 1.09 13.13
CA PHE A 396 -27.79 1.14 12.80
C PHE A 396 -27.12 2.18 13.69
N ALA A 397 -26.33 1.75 14.68
CA ALA A 397 -25.52 2.65 15.49
C ALA A 397 -24.21 2.95 14.77
N VAL A 398 -24.00 4.22 14.45
CA VAL A 398 -22.80 4.72 13.77
C VAL A 398 -22.12 5.73 14.68
N ASP A 399 -20.79 5.69 14.72
CA ASP A 399 -19.99 6.64 15.50
C ASP A 399 -20.34 8.09 15.14
N SER A 400 -20.40 8.96 16.14
CA SER A 400 -20.78 10.38 15.93
C SER A 400 -19.74 11.18 15.13
N GLY A 401 -18.45 10.83 15.21
CA GLY A 401 -17.40 11.45 14.40
C GLY A 401 -17.57 11.14 12.91
N GLN A 402 -18.00 9.92 12.57
CA GLN A 402 -18.41 9.58 11.21
C GLN A 402 -19.57 10.49 10.75
N VAL A 403 -20.61 10.69 11.56
CA VAL A 403 -21.76 11.53 11.16
C VAL A 403 -21.38 13.01 11.01
N GLU A 404 -20.49 13.53 11.86
CA GLU A 404 -19.96 14.90 11.73
C GLU A 404 -19.15 15.10 10.44
N ALA A 405 -18.41 14.07 10.01
CA ALA A 405 -17.66 14.07 8.76
C ALA A 405 -18.57 13.96 7.52
N PHE A 406 -19.61 13.12 7.58
CA PHE A 406 -20.43 12.75 6.43
C PHE A 406 -21.69 13.62 6.23
N GLY A 407 -22.08 14.40 7.24
CA GLY A 407 -23.22 15.30 7.16
C GLY A 407 -24.56 14.60 6.91
N ASP A 408 -25.49 15.31 6.27
CA ASP A 408 -26.86 14.83 6.04
C ASP A 408 -26.95 13.66 5.02
N ASP A 409 -25.90 13.43 4.22
CA ASP A 409 -25.90 12.42 3.15
C ASP A 409 -25.79 10.98 3.70
N LEU A 410 -25.28 10.80 4.91
CA LEU A 410 -25.15 9.48 5.54
C LEU A 410 -26.52 8.83 5.81
N GLU A 411 -27.56 9.62 6.08
CA GLU A 411 -28.93 9.11 6.26
C GLU A 411 -29.42 8.37 5.00
N SER A 412 -28.97 8.79 3.81
CA SER A 412 -29.37 8.15 2.55
C SER A 412 -28.83 6.72 2.39
N VAL A 413 -27.69 6.39 3.00
CA VAL A 413 -27.10 5.04 3.00
C VAL A 413 -27.99 4.05 3.73
N PHE A 414 -28.64 4.49 4.81
CA PHE A 414 -29.52 3.66 5.63
C PHE A 414 -30.99 3.83 5.26
N ALA A 415 -31.33 4.73 4.34
CA ALA A 415 -32.70 4.97 3.94
C ALA A 415 -33.26 3.79 3.12
N PRO A 416 -34.51 3.38 3.38
CA PRO A 416 -35.12 2.31 2.60
C PRO A 416 -35.47 2.79 1.18
N PRO A 417 -35.58 1.89 0.19
CA PRO A 417 -36.04 2.23 -1.16
C PRO A 417 -37.35 3.03 -1.15
N GLU A 418 -37.50 3.96 -2.09
CA GLU A 418 -38.64 4.90 -2.10
C GLU A 418 -39.99 4.19 -1.96
N GLY A 419 -40.75 4.56 -0.93
CA GLY A 419 -42.11 4.04 -0.69
C GLY A 419 -42.19 2.66 -0.04
N THR A 420 -41.06 2.07 0.37
CA THR A 420 -41.01 0.75 1.04
C THR A 420 -40.87 0.82 2.56
N GLY A 421 -40.68 2.02 3.11
CA GLY A 421 -40.45 2.21 4.54
C GLY A 421 -40.27 3.67 4.96
N SER A 422 -39.72 3.86 6.16
CA SER A 422 -39.35 5.15 6.72
C SER A 422 -37.98 5.06 7.39
N ILE A 423 -37.27 6.18 7.44
CA ILE A 423 -36.06 6.35 8.24
C ILE A 423 -36.26 7.48 9.25
N GLU A 424 -35.72 7.29 10.44
CA GLU A 424 -35.63 8.30 11.49
C GLU A 424 -34.21 8.30 12.06
N THR A 425 -33.73 9.46 12.48
CA THR A 425 -32.38 9.60 13.05
C THR A 425 -32.49 9.94 14.54
N GLU A 426 -31.88 9.12 15.39
CA GLU A 426 -31.84 9.28 16.85
C GLU A 426 -30.38 9.57 17.29
N THR A 427 -30.12 10.73 17.90
CA THR A 427 -28.79 11.03 18.46
C THR A 427 -28.68 10.54 19.90
N THR A 428 -27.65 9.73 20.18
CA THR A 428 -27.28 9.25 21.52
C THR A 428 -25.91 9.83 21.92
N ASP A 429 -25.51 9.69 23.19
CA ASP A 429 -24.19 10.11 23.68
C ASP A 429 -23.10 9.22 23.04
N GLY A 430 -22.36 9.75 22.05
CA GLY A 430 -21.26 9.07 21.36
C GLY A 430 -21.59 8.44 19.99
N SER A 431 -22.88 8.19 19.69
CA SER A 431 -23.29 7.54 18.43
C SER A 431 -24.59 8.14 17.89
N THR A 432 -24.74 8.13 16.57
CA THR A 432 -26.00 8.43 15.86
C THR A 432 -26.63 7.12 15.41
N VAL A 433 -27.92 6.95 15.69
CA VAL A 433 -28.67 5.74 15.35
C VAL A 433 -29.63 6.03 14.22
N PHE A 434 -29.43 5.37 13.08
CA PHE A 434 -30.37 5.40 11.96
C PHE A 434 -31.39 4.28 12.13
N VAL A 435 -32.67 4.65 12.26
CA VAL A 435 -33.78 3.75 12.52
C VAL A 435 -34.60 3.59 11.24
N THR A 436 -34.40 2.47 10.55
CA THR A 436 -35.08 2.17 9.29
C THR A 436 -36.18 1.15 9.51
N THR A 437 -37.42 1.52 9.23
CA THR A 437 -38.59 0.63 9.34
C THR A 437 -39.09 0.24 7.96
N LEU A 438 -39.14 -1.07 7.72
CA LEU A 438 -39.70 -1.70 6.53
C LEU A 438 -41.01 -2.39 6.91
N ASP A 439 -42.09 -2.07 6.23
CA ASP A 439 -43.40 -2.70 6.43
C ASP A 439 -43.90 -3.30 5.12
N ALA A 440 -44.31 -4.56 5.15
CA ALA A 440 -44.88 -5.24 3.99
C ALA A 440 -46.17 -5.99 4.34
N VAL A 441 -47.07 -6.07 3.36
CA VAL A 441 -48.31 -6.84 3.51
C VAL A 441 -48.01 -8.33 3.41
N GLU A 442 -47.04 -8.71 2.59
CA GLU A 442 -46.64 -10.09 2.35
C GLU A 442 -45.12 -10.28 2.50
N PRO A 443 -44.65 -11.45 2.96
CA PRO A 443 -43.21 -11.73 3.06
C PRO A 443 -42.44 -11.59 1.74
N ALA A 444 -43.10 -11.85 0.60
CA ALA A 444 -42.47 -11.70 -0.72
C ALA A 444 -42.18 -10.24 -1.08
N GLU A 445 -43.04 -9.31 -0.66
CA GLU A 445 -42.84 -7.87 -0.83
C GLU A 445 -41.67 -7.40 0.04
N LEU A 446 -41.62 -7.81 1.32
CA LEU A 446 -40.48 -7.49 2.19
C LEU A 446 -39.16 -8.03 1.63
N ASN A 447 -39.14 -9.26 1.11
CA ASN A 447 -37.93 -9.82 0.52
C ASN A 447 -37.44 -9.04 -0.71
N ALA A 448 -38.34 -8.50 -1.53
CA ALA A 448 -37.95 -7.66 -2.66
C ALA A 448 -37.28 -6.36 -2.18
N THR A 449 -37.81 -5.75 -1.11
CA THR A 449 -37.18 -4.59 -0.47
C THR A 449 -35.82 -4.95 0.16
N LEU A 450 -35.72 -6.09 0.83
CA LEU A 450 -34.47 -6.55 1.45
C LEU A 450 -33.39 -6.88 0.41
N GLU A 451 -33.76 -7.37 -0.77
CA GLU A 451 -32.80 -7.66 -1.84
C GLU A 451 -32.11 -6.39 -2.38
N GLU A 452 -32.80 -5.25 -2.36
CA GLU A 452 -32.24 -3.93 -2.71
C GLU A 452 -31.53 -3.27 -1.52
N PHE A 453 -32.15 -3.30 -0.33
CA PHE A 453 -31.68 -2.58 0.85
C PHE A 453 -30.54 -3.27 1.61
N LEU A 454 -30.64 -4.59 1.80
CA LEU A 454 -29.66 -5.41 2.53
C LEU A 454 -29.46 -6.77 1.83
N PRO A 455 -28.79 -6.78 0.66
CA PRO A 455 -28.62 -7.97 -0.17
C PRO A 455 -28.14 -9.20 0.63
N GLY A 456 -28.82 -10.33 0.45
CA GLY A 456 -28.55 -11.57 1.20
C GLY A 456 -29.40 -11.75 2.46
N SER A 457 -30.14 -10.72 2.90
CA SER A 457 -31.16 -10.85 3.93
C SER A 457 -32.47 -11.38 3.35
N SER A 458 -33.21 -12.19 4.11
CA SER A 458 -34.52 -12.71 3.70
C SER A 458 -35.37 -13.17 4.87
N ILE A 459 -36.67 -13.25 4.64
CA ILE A 459 -37.66 -13.72 5.60
C ILE A 459 -38.68 -14.64 4.93
N SER A 460 -39.09 -15.68 5.66
CA SER A 460 -40.15 -16.57 5.21
C SER A 460 -41.13 -16.84 6.34
N VAL A 461 -42.41 -16.78 6.02
CA VAL A 461 -43.50 -17.13 6.94
C VAL A 461 -44.30 -18.27 6.32
N SER A 462 -44.52 -19.33 7.08
CA SER A 462 -45.27 -20.51 6.62
C SER A 462 -46.27 -20.99 7.66
N GLY A 463 -47.39 -21.56 7.23
CA GLY A 463 -48.42 -22.10 8.13
C GLY A 463 -49.38 -21.07 8.73
N PHE A 464 -49.37 -19.82 8.27
CA PHE A 464 -50.23 -18.74 8.78
C PHE A 464 -51.68 -18.80 8.24
N GLU A 465 -52.28 -19.99 8.18
CA GLU A 465 -53.62 -20.21 7.64
C GLU A 465 -54.58 -20.79 8.68
N GLY A 466 -55.83 -20.29 8.70
CA GLY A 466 -56.90 -20.78 9.56
C GLY A 466 -57.19 -19.88 10.77
N ILE A 467 -57.97 -20.41 11.73
CA ILE A 467 -58.47 -19.63 12.88
C ILE A 467 -57.41 -19.49 13.97
N TRP A 468 -56.59 -20.53 14.17
CA TRP A 468 -55.57 -20.60 15.21
C TRP A 468 -54.32 -21.36 14.70
N PRO A 469 -53.64 -20.84 13.67
CA PRO A 469 -52.49 -21.50 13.07
C PRO A 469 -51.34 -21.68 14.06
N GLU A 470 -50.61 -22.76 13.86
CA GLU A 470 -49.19 -22.85 14.22
C GLU A 470 -48.40 -22.47 12.96
N TYR A 471 -47.51 -21.50 13.09
CA TYR A 471 -46.74 -20.96 11.98
C TYR A 471 -45.26 -20.90 12.31
N ARG A 472 -44.44 -20.90 11.26
CA ARG A 472 -42.98 -20.81 11.33
C ARG A 472 -42.50 -19.56 10.61
N VAL A 473 -41.61 -18.82 11.25
CA VAL A 473 -40.88 -17.70 10.68
C VAL A 473 -39.42 -18.06 10.64
N ASN A 474 -38.80 -18.00 9.47
CA ASN A 474 -37.35 -18.08 9.33
C ASN A 474 -36.84 -16.73 8.88
N VAL A 475 -35.85 -16.20 9.59
CA VAL A 475 -35.23 -14.91 9.30
C VAL A 475 -33.75 -15.16 9.04
N ASN A 476 -33.25 -14.49 8.03
CA ASN A 476 -31.87 -14.49 7.63
C ASN A 476 -31.44 -13.03 7.42
N SER A 477 -30.39 -12.64 8.13
CA SER A 477 -29.86 -11.28 8.16
C SER A 477 -28.40 -11.24 7.69
N TYR A 478 -27.99 -12.12 6.76
CA TYR A 478 -26.61 -12.14 6.23
C TYR A 478 -26.21 -10.81 5.57
N GLY A 479 -27.15 -10.03 5.05
CA GLY A 479 -26.84 -8.69 4.52
C GLY A 479 -26.27 -7.74 5.59
N VAL A 480 -26.61 -7.95 6.86
CA VAL A 480 -26.05 -7.15 7.97
C VAL A 480 -24.57 -7.50 8.23
N GLN A 481 -24.14 -8.73 7.96
CA GLN A 481 -22.72 -9.10 8.10
C GLN A 481 -21.83 -8.37 7.10
N ALA A 482 -22.36 -7.94 5.95
CA ALA A 482 -21.63 -7.13 4.99
C ALA A 482 -21.26 -5.74 5.55
N LEU A 483 -21.96 -5.29 6.60
CA LEU A 483 -21.67 -4.06 7.34
C LEU A 483 -20.67 -4.29 8.50
N GLY A 484 -20.04 -5.47 8.58
CA GLY A 484 -19.07 -5.80 9.63
C GLY A 484 -19.68 -6.13 11.00
N ALA A 485 -21.01 -6.10 11.14
CA ALA A 485 -21.72 -6.29 12.41
C ALA A 485 -22.44 -7.64 12.49
N THR A 486 -22.51 -8.20 13.71
CA THR A 486 -23.44 -9.31 14.01
C THR A 486 -24.74 -8.72 14.57
N PRO A 487 -25.90 -8.98 13.95
CA PRO A 487 -27.14 -8.35 14.39
C PRO A 487 -27.62 -8.91 15.73
N ALA A 488 -28.09 -8.02 16.61
CA ALA A 488 -28.91 -8.37 17.76
C ALA A 488 -30.38 -8.31 17.33
N GLN A 489 -31.04 -9.46 17.28
CA GLN A 489 -32.38 -9.58 16.71
C GLN A 489 -33.42 -9.83 17.81
N ASN A 490 -34.62 -9.28 17.65
CA ASN A 490 -35.75 -9.51 18.54
C ASN A 490 -37.04 -9.72 17.74
N VAL A 491 -37.99 -10.49 18.27
CA VAL A 491 -39.26 -10.78 17.61
C VAL A 491 -40.47 -10.36 18.43
N ASN A 492 -41.26 -9.44 17.88
CA ASN A 492 -42.52 -9.01 18.46
C ASN A 492 -43.68 -9.82 17.89
N LEU A 493 -44.24 -10.67 18.75
CA LEU A 493 -45.41 -11.49 18.44
C LEU A 493 -46.72 -10.68 18.57
N PRO A 494 -47.74 -10.99 17.76
CA PRO A 494 -49.05 -10.40 17.93
C PRO A 494 -49.67 -10.75 19.30
N ILE A 495 -50.59 -9.90 19.76
CA ILE A 495 -51.31 -10.14 21.01
C ILE A 495 -52.04 -11.51 20.96
N MET A 496 -51.96 -12.29 22.04
CA MET A 496 -52.47 -13.67 22.16
C MET A 496 -51.71 -14.73 21.35
N HIS A 497 -50.57 -14.39 20.75
CA HIS A 497 -49.66 -15.38 20.19
C HIS A 497 -48.64 -15.80 21.25
N SER A 498 -48.19 -17.05 21.17
CA SER A 498 -47.15 -17.60 22.03
C SER A 498 -46.13 -18.37 21.20
N ALA A 499 -44.84 -18.14 21.47
CA ALA A 499 -43.77 -18.93 20.89
C ALA A 499 -43.76 -20.35 21.47
N ASN A 500 -43.41 -21.31 20.63
CA ASN A 500 -43.03 -22.65 21.02
C ASN A 500 -41.50 -22.74 21.01
N GLN A 501 -40.88 -22.45 22.16
CA GLN A 501 -39.42 -22.39 22.29
C GLN A 501 -38.75 -23.74 21.95
N ASP A 502 -39.35 -24.87 22.31
CA ASP A 502 -38.81 -26.21 22.02
C ASP A 502 -38.76 -26.53 20.52
N ALA A 503 -39.58 -25.85 19.71
CA ALA A 503 -39.65 -26.02 18.25
C ALA A 503 -38.96 -24.89 17.47
N SER A 504 -38.53 -23.83 18.18
CA SER A 504 -37.74 -22.72 17.67
C SER A 504 -36.24 -23.05 17.77
N ASN A 505 -35.43 -22.34 16.98
CA ASN A 505 -33.98 -22.50 16.98
C ASN A 505 -33.31 -21.12 16.80
N GLY A 506 -32.18 -20.91 17.48
CA GLY A 506 -31.43 -19.65 17.39
C GLY A 506 -32.03 -18.46 18.14
N LEU A 507 -33.02 -18.68 19.01
CA LEU A 507 -33.66 -17.65 19.85
C LEU A 507 -33.52 -18.00 21.33
N GLY A 508 -33.29 -16.99 22.16
CA GLY A 508 -33.29 -17.06 23.61
C GLY A 508 -34.70 -17.05 24.22
N ASP A 509 -34.76 -17.10 25.56
CA ASP A 509 -36.01 -17.16 26.33
C ASP A 509 -36.89 -15.90 26.16
N ASP A 510 -36.27 -14.78 25.82
CA ASP A 510 -36.88 -13.47 25.56
C ASP A 510 -37.19 -13.21 24.08
N LEU A 511 -37.01 -14.23 23.22
CA LEU A 511 -37.10 -14.11 21.76
C LEU A 511 -36.03 -13.19 21.14
N ALA A 512 -34.89 -13.05 21.81
CA ALA A 512 -33.71 -12.39 21.26
C ALA A 512 -32.75 -13.39 20.58
N ALA A 513 -31.97 -12.95 19.59
CA ALA A 513 -30.94 -13.74 18.92
C ALA A 513 -29.69 -12.88 18.65
N GLU A 514 -28.51 -13.40 18.98
CA GLU A 514 -27.21 -12.77 18.68
C GLU A 514 -26.51 -13.52 17.52
N GLN A 515 -27.26 -13.78 16.45
CA GLN A 515 -26.81 -14.52 15.27
C GLN A 515 -27.61 -14.09 14.05
N THR A 516 -27.14 -14.36 12.83
CA THR A 516 -27.80 -13.90 11.60
C THR A 516 -29.01 -14.69 11.17
N GLU A 517 -29.15 -15.93 11.60
CA GLU A 517 -30.25 -16.80 11.18
C GLU A 517 -30.98 -17.36 12.38
N TYR A 518 -32.31 -17.29 12.40
CA TYR A 518 -33.10 -17.98 13.41
C TYR A 518 -34.43 -18.50 12.85
N THR A 519 -35.01 -19.44 13.59
CA THR A 519 -36.33 -19.98 13.30
C THR A 519 -37.23 -19.85 14.52
N LEU A 520 -38.34 -19.15 14.35
CA LEU A 520 -39.40 -19.03 15.34
C LEU A 520 -40.57 -19.93 14.94
N VAL A 521 -41.06 -20.74 15.88
CA VAL A 521 -42.38 -21.39 15.79
C VAL A 521 -43.30 -20.72 16.80
N ALA A 522 -44.46 -20.28 16.35
CA ALA A 522 -45.45 -19.64 17.21
C ALA A 522 -46.87 -20.05 16.82
N ALA A 523 -47.81 -19.89 17.76
CA ALA A 523 -49.21 -20.17 17.53
C ALA A 523 -50.08 -19.08 18.13
N GLY A 524 -51.18 -18.76 17.46
CA GLY A 524 -52.10 -17.72 17.89
C GLY A 524 -53.27 -17.52 16.93
N PRO A 525 -54.30 -16.76 17.34
CA PRO A 525 -55.47 -16.54 16.51
C PRO A 525 -55.21 -15.49 15.42
N THR A 526 -55.58 -15.79 14.17
CA THR A 526 -55.52 -14.79 13.09
C THR A 526 -56.61 -13.73 13.27
N LEU A 527 -56.45 -12.56 12.63
CA LEU A 527 -57.48 -11.51 12.64
C LEU A 527 -58.81 -12.04 12.09
N SER A 528 -58.76 -12.78 10.97
CA SER A 528 -59.92 -13.44 10.39
C SER A 528 -60.50 -14.51 11.31
N GLY A 529 -59.65 -15.23 12.04
CA GLY A 529 -60.01 -16.17 13.09
C GLY A 529 -60.78 -15.53 14.24
N LEU A 530 -60.28 -14.41 14.77
CA LEU A 530 -60.93 -13.65 15.84
C LEU A 530 -62.30 -13.11 15.41
N ILE A 531 -62.41 -12.58 14.19
CA ILE A 531 -63.68 -12.12 13.62
C ILE A 531 -64.66 -13.30 13.51
N THR A 532 -64.20 -14.44 12.97
CA THR A 532 -65.02 -15.65 12.82
C THR A 532 -65.49 -16.18 14.17
N LEU A 533 -64.60 -16.24 15.17
CA LEU A 533 -64.93 -16.65 16.53
C LEU A 533 -65.96 -15.70 17.16
N GLY A 534 -65.79 -14.38 16.97
CA GLY A 534 -66.75 -13.36 17.41
C GLY A 534 -68.14 -13.57 16.80
N VAL A 535 -68.21 -13.84 15.49
CA VAL A 535 -69.47 -14.14 14.81
C VAL A 535 -70.10 -15.43 15.35
N ILE A 536 -69.33 -16.49 15.55
CA ILE A 536 -69.81 -17.76 16.13
C ILE A 536 -70.39 -17.52 17.52
N ILE A 537 -69.70 -16.76 18.37
CA ILE A 537 -70.18 -16.42 19.73
C ILE A 537 -71.50 -15.66 19.65
N VAL A 538 -71.61 -14.65 18.78
CA VAL A 538 -72.86 -13.90 18.59
C VAL A 538 -74.00 -14.81 18.13
N VAL A 539 -73.74 -15.73 17.19
CA VAL A 539 -74.74 -16.70 16.70
C VAL A 539 -75.17 -17.66 17.81
N VAL A 540 -74.25 -18.17 18.62
CA VAL A 540 -74.55 -19.07 19.75
C VAL A 540 -75.38 -18.34 20.80
N VAL A 541 -75.03 -17.10 21.14
CA VAL A 541 -75.80 -16.27 22.07
C VAL A 541 -77.20 -16.01 21.52
N ALA A 542 -77.33 -15.66 20.24
CA ALA A 542 -78.63 -15.48 19.59
C ALA A 542 -79.46 -16.77 19.61
N ALA A 543 -78.85 -17.93 19.37
CA ALA A 543 -79.51 -19.23 19.46
C ALA A 543 -79.97 -19.55 20.90
N ILE A 544 -79.15 -19.27 21.91
CA ILE A 544 -79.52 -19.43 23.33
C ILE A 544 -80.68 -18.50 23.68
N VAL A 545 -80.63 -17.23 23.27
CA VAL A 545 -81.72 -16.27 23.47
C VAL A 545 -83.00 -16.76 22.79
N LEU A 546 -82.92 -17.25 21.56
CA LEU A 546 -84.06 -17.86 20.86
C LEU A 546 -84.61 -19.07 21.61
N ILE A 547 -83.76 -19.97 22.10
CA ILE A 547 -84.18 -21.13 22.90
C ILE A 547 -84.89 -20.68 24.19
N VAL A 548 -84.36 -19.66 24.88
CA VAL A 548 -84.93 -19.12 26.11
C VAL A 548 -86.25 -18.36 25.85
N VAL A 549 -86.37 -17.62 24.75
CA VAL A 549 -87.60 -16.89 24.38
C VAL A 549 -88.68 -17.86 23.88
N PHE A 550 -88.32 -18.83 23.04
CA PHE A 550 -89.25 -19.82 22.48
C PHE A 550 -89.42 -21.08 23.33
N ARG A 551 -88.85 -21.14 24.54
CA ARG A 551 -88.96 -22.26 25.50
C ARG A 551 -90.37 -22.82 25.65
N LYS A 552 -91.40 -21.96 25.63
CA LYS A 552 -92.81 -22.34 25.76
C LYS A 552 -93.44 -22.90 24.48
N ARG A 553 -92.92 -22.59 23.30
CA ARG A 553 -93.38 -23.15 22.01
C ARG A 553 -92.67 -24.45 21.64
N ILE A 554 -91.38 -24.57 21.98
CA ILE A 554 -90.58 -25.78 21.72
C ILE A 554 -91.04 -26.96 22.58
N ALA A 555 -91.42 -26.72 23.85
CA ALA A 555 -91.94 -27.76 24.74
C ALA A 555 -93.23 -28.44 24.21
N THR A 556 -94.01 -27.75 23.37
CA THR A 556 -95.24 -28.28 22.78
C THR A 556 -94.96 -29.08 21.51
N GLY A 557 -93.92 -28.73 20.74
CA GLY A 557 -93.53 -29.42 19.51
C GLY A 557 -92.70 -30.70 19.71
N LEU A 558 -91.93 -30.82 20.80
CA LEU A 558 -91.16 -32.04 21.10
C LEU A 558 -92.06 -33.24 21.45
N ARG A 559 -93.24 -33.00 22.03
CA ARG A 559 -94.21 -34.08 22.34
C ARG A 559 -94.81 -34.73 21.09
N SER A 560 -94.92 -34.00 19.98
CA SER A 560 -95.40 -34.56 18.70
C SER A 560 -94.31 -35.34 17.95
N ALA A 561 -93.03 -34.96 18.08
CA ALA A 561 -91.92 -35.64 17.41
C ALA A 561 -91.59 -37.00 18.05
N GLN A 562 -91.67 -37.13 19.39
CA GLN A 562 -91.48 -38.41 20.09
C GLN A 562 -92.56 -39.45 19.72
N GLN A 563 -93.78 -39.02 19.38
CA GLN A 563 -94.85 -39.91 18.92
C GLN A 563 -94.61 -40.44 17.49
N GLN A 564 -93.89 -39.72 16.63
CA GLN A 564 -93.57 -40.15 15.27
C GLN A 564 -92.41 -41.14 15.22
N VAL A 565 -91.37 -40.95 16.06
CA VAL A 565 -90.23 -41.88 16.14
C VAL A 565 -90.65 -43.24 16.73
N ALA A 566 -91.55 -43.24 17.73
CA ALA A 566 -92.13 -44.47 18.26
C ALA A 566 -93.02 -45.22 17.26
N ALA A 567 -93.67 -44.50 16.32
CA ALA A 567 -94.48 -45.11 15.27
C ALA A 567 -93.64 -45.70 14.12
N MET A 568 -92.45 -45.14 13.83
CA MET A 568 -91.54 -45.66 12.79
C MET A 568 -90.82 -46.95 13.21
N GLN A 569 -90.53 -47.15 14.50
CA GLN A 569 -89.88 -48.37 14.99
C GLN A 569 -90.82 -49.60 15.09
N ALA A 570 -92.14 -49.42 14.97
CA ALA A 570 -93.12 -50.50 15.02
C ALA A 570 -93.45 -51.13 13.65
N ALA A 571 -92.90 -50.61 12.55
CA ALA A 571 -93.25 -51.03 11.18
C ALA A 571 -92.04 -51.59 10.42
N THR A 572 -91.48 -52.73 10.85
CA THR A 572 -90.61 -53.56 9.99
C THR A 572 -90.71 -55.03 10.43
N PRO A 573 -91.29 -55.95 9.63
CA PRO A 573 -91.27 -57.38 9.93
C PRO A 573 -90.00 -58.05 9.40
N ALA A 574 -89.39 -58.90 10.24
CA ALA A 574 -88.25 -59.74 9.93
C ALA A 574 -88.68 -61.06 9.27
N ALA A 575 -87.96 -61.49 8.23
CA ALA A 575 -88.01 -62.86 7.71
C ALA A 575 -86.59 -63.38 7.41
N GLN A 576 -86.11 -64.22 8.35
CA GLN A 576 -85.39 -65.49 8.20
C GLN A 576 -84.13 -65.61 7.31
N ALA A 577 -83.07 -66.05 8.01
CA ALA A 577 -81.85 -66.77 7.58
C ALA A 577 -82.16 -68.11 6.84
N PRO A 578 -81.21 -69.05 6.53
CA PRO A 578 -79.78 -69.14 6.88
C PRO A 578 -78.83 -69.74 5.80
N GLY A 579 -77.53 -69.88 6.12
CA GLY A 579 -76.76 -71.08 5.72
C GLY A 579 -75.38 -70.90 5.07
N SER A 580 -74.34 -70.98 5.91
CA SER A 580 -73.05 -71.70 5.73
C SER A 580 -72.08 -71.42 4.56
N GLN A 581 -70.83 -71.07 4.89
CA GLN A 581 -69.57 -71.86 4.70
C GLN A 581 -68.35 -70.92 4.83
N HIS A 582 -67.47 -71.15 5.81
CA HIS A 582 -66.13 -71.80 5.70
C HIS A 582 -65.03 -70.98 4.98
N GLU A 583 -64.00 -70.67 5.78
CA GLU A 583 -62.55 -70.64 5.49
C GLU A 583 -62.00 -69.85 4.27
N ARG A 584 -61.12 -68.87 4.52
CA ARG A 584 -59.65 -69.04 4.45
C ARG A 584 -58.87 -67.74 4.72
N SER A 585 -57.69 -67.95 5.28
CA SER A 585 -56.65 -67.00 5.69
C SER A 585 -55.96 -66.22 4.58
N ALA A 586 -55.45 -65.04 4.97
CA ALA A 586 -54.11 -64.46 4.77
C ALA A 586 -53.36 -64.61 3.42
N ALA A 587 -52.96 -63.45 2.86
CA ALA A 587 -51.62 -63.11 2.34
C ALA A 587 -51.73 -61.75 1.61
N ALA A 588 -51.08 -60.70 2.10
CA ALA A 588 -49.70 -60.28 1.75
C ALA A 588 -49.60 -59.56 0.39
N VAL A 589 -49.29 -58.26 0.47
CA VAL A 589 -48.72 -57.38 -0.58
C VAL A 589 -47.26 -57.16 -0.13
N PRO A 590 -46.21 -57.29 -0.97
CA PRO A 590 -45.82 -56.29 -2.01
C PRO A 590 -45.06 -56.98 -3.20
N PRO A 591 -44.18 -56.36 -4.05
CA PRO A 591 -43.69 -54.98 -4.16
C PRO A 591 -43.54 -54.39 -5.59
N GLU A 592 -43.13 -53.11 -5.58
CA GLU A 592 -42.43 -52.24 -6.54
C GLU A 592 -42.03 -52.66 -7.98
N ALA A 593 -42.21 -51.65 -8.85
CA ALA A 593 -41.32 -51.16 -9.92
C ALA A 593 -41.21 -51.93 -11.25
N LEU A 594 -41.60 -51.25 -12.34
CA LEU A 594 -40.76 -50.80 -13.47
C LEU A 594 -41.57 -50.67 -14.79
N LEU A 595 -41.60 -49.42 -15.27
CA LEU A 595 -41.30 -48.93 -16.62
C LEU A 595 -42.16 -49.29 -17.86
N GLN A 596 -42.38 -48.20 -18.63
CA GLN A 596 -42.58 -48.09 -20.10
C GLN A 596 -43.91 -48.60 -20.66
N ASP A 597 -44.55 -47.98 -21.64
CA ASP A 597 -44.42 -46.73 -22.41
C ASP A 597 -45.82 -46.56 -23.04
N ASP A 598 -46.28 -45.33 -23.28
CA ASP A 598 -46.80 -44.94 -24.61
C ASP A 598 -47.33 -43.51 -24.57
N GLU A 599 -46.69 -42.70 -25.41
CA GLU A 599 -47.02 -41.34 -25.77
C GLU A 599 -48.34 -41.23 -26.55
N ALA A 600 -48.71 -39.96 -26.77
CA ALA A 600 -49.63 -39.44 -27.77
C ALA A 600 -51.05 -39.15 -27.25
N TRP A 601 -51.27 -37.89 -26.86
CA TRP A 601 -52.06 -36.95 -27.66
C TRP A 601 -51.76 -35.52 -27.19
N GLN A 602 -51.00 -34.77 -28.00
CA GLN A 602 -50.89 -33.31 -27.94
C GLN A 602 -51.72 -32.68 -29.07
N ALA A 603 -52.09 -31.41 -28.83
CA ALA A 603 -52.65 -30.42 -29.76
C ALA A 603 -54.13 -30.69 -30.17
N GLU A 604 -55.03 -29.73 -30.27
CA GLU A 604 -54.92 -28.29 -30.49
C GLU A 604 -56.37 -27.76 -30.29
N PHE A 605 -56.59 -26.69 -29.55
CA PHE A 605 -57.60 -25.69 -29.94
C PHE A 605 -57.28 -24.36 -29.26
N SER A 606 -56.92 -23.43 -30.12
CA SER A 606 -56.44 -22.08 -29.89
C SER A 606 -57.54 -21.08 -29.56
N GLU A 607 -57.07 -19.95 -29.03
CA GLU A 607 -57.73 -18.67 -28.81
C GLU A 607 -58.61 -18.16 -29.98
N ALA A 608 -59.69 -17.43 -29.63
CA ALA A 608 -60.00 -16.08 -30.13
C ALA A 608 -61.26 -15.55 -29.38
N LYS A 609 -61.12 -14.66 -28.38
CA LYS A 609 -61.08 -13.18 -28.44
C LYS A 609 -62.37 -12.50 -28.95
N LEU A 610 -62.94 -11.67 -28.06
CA LEU A 610 -63.54 -10.33 -28.26
C LEU A 610 -64.84 -10.14 -27.44
N HIS A 611 -64.72 -9.54 -26.26
CA HIS A 611 -65.27 -8.21 -25.97
C HIS A 611 -64.71 -7.65 -24.66
#